data_AF-A0A1B0DAF4-F1
#
_entry.id   AF-A0A1B0DAF4-F1
#
_cell.length_a   1.000
_cell.length_b   1.000
_cell.length_c   1.000
_cell.angle_alpha   90.00
_cell.angle_beta   90.00
_cell.angle_gamma   90.00
#
_symmetry.space_group_name_H-M   'P 1'
#
loop_
_entity.id
_entity.type
_entity.pdbx_description
1 polymer ?
#
loop_
_entity_poly.entity_id
_entity_poly.type
_entity_poly.pdbx_seq_one_letter_code
_entity_poly.pdbx_strand_id
1 'polypeptide(L)'
;MQLIYSFLIIFVVLFSAKSQRIHHTVCGKGFKYIYVNSKTQWVGMGWLWTTESSKLHNITMNVDFATVKLPDTTYLGSLKIIWFHLLKGLDTDTKRWNLIFEVKFPIQNPLPDVTGVVLNGDVICEDRDKEFTEQKPELVKLRLEYNDYLKENTFTSELVRKPEPTTFVGSPNYVHVQIGNDDVSEYDGCGQADLSNIYVPLALGGTTIQRGSWPWLVSVYSYSKLRLGFRCGATLISHKLIVSAAHCFFDIYNRPVKTEDVIVILGQHNLKRPHDKGTEILYPESVNIHPSYGKRNRIDSDIAVVVLPDNVRFTTYIRPACLWSEDDNKKSIIGKIGSTAGWGRDENGNFFTELPKQVDLPVVSDETCLRSNNGFTKITSEVTFCGGWRNGTEGPCNGDSGGPFVFERNGNWTLRGVVSTSLSTDGSNTCNLNEYVVFTDVAKFRNWITSFSDETI
;
A
#
# COMPACT_ATOMS: atom_id res chain seq x y z
N MET A 1 -6.36 -36.16 18.39
CA MET A 1 -7.28 -37.27 18.05
C MET A 1 -8.60 -36.79 17.43
N GLN A 2 -9.17 -35.64 17.83
CA GLN A 2 -10.41 -35.06 17.27
C GLN A 2 -10.28 -34.55 15.81
N LEU A 3 -9.10 -34.07 15.41
CA LEU A 3 -8.80 -33.61 14.05
C LEU A 3 -8.86 -34.75 13.01
N ILE A 4 -8.48 -35.97 13.39
CA ILE A 4 -8.45 -37.14 12.50
C ILE A 4 -9.88 -37.68 12.24
N TYR A 5 -10.75 -37.63 13.26
CA TYR A 5 -12.15 -38.06 13.14
C TYR A 5 -13.01 -37.10 12.28
N SER A 6 -12.79 -35.78 12.38
CA SER A 6 -13.46 -34.82 11.48
C SER A 6 -13.01 -34.99 10.01
N PHE A 7 -11.74 -35.34 9.81
CA PHE A 7 -11.16 -35.55 8.48
C PHE A 7 -11.76 -36.77 7.78
N LEU A 8 -11.96 -37.88 8.49
CA LEU A 8 -12.52 -39.12 7.94
C LEU A 8 -14.00 -38.95 7.53
N ILE A 9 -14.79 -38.21 8.32
CA ILE A 9 -16.23 -38.00 8.05
C ILE A 9 -16.43 -37.12 6.82
N ILE A 10 -15.66 -36.04 6.68
CA ILE A 10 -15.75 -35.15 5.51
C ILE A 10 -15.31 -35.89 4.24
N PHE A 11 -14.23 -36.68 4.30
CA PHE A 11 -13.78 -37.48 3.16
C PHE A 11 -14.81 -38.55 2.75
N VAL A 12 -15.47 -39.22 3.70
CA VAL A 12 -16.52 -40.22 3.41
C VAL A 12 -17.79 -39.57 2.85
N VAL A 13 -18.19 -38.38 3.31
CA VAL A 13 -19.36 -37.65 2.77
C VAL A 13 -19.08 -37.10 1.37
N LEU A 14 -17.86 -36.63 1.11
CA LEU A 14 -17.41 -36.11 -0.19
C LEU A 14 -17.46 -37.16 -1.32
N PHE A 15 -17.16 -38.42 -1.00
CA PHE A 15 -17.16 -39.52 -1.97
C PHE A 15 -18.40 -40.44 -1.85
N SER A 16 -19.31 -40.18 -0.92
CA SER A 16 -20.57 -40.92 -0.82
C SER A 16 -21.57 -40.48 -1.88
N ALA A 17 -21.94 -41.42 -2.75
CA ALA A 17 -22.96 -41.26 -3.78
C ALA A 17 -24.38 -40.97 -3.23
N LYS A 18 -24.57 -41.01 -1.90
CA LYS A 18 -25.87 -40.77 -1.22
C LYS A 18 -26.05 -39.33 -0.69
N SER A 19 -25.07 -38.45 -0.85
CA SER A 19 -25.18 -37.04 -0.39
C SER A 19 -26.05 -36.21 -1.34
N GLN A 20 -27.03 -35.47 -0.82
CA GLN A 20 -27.79 -34.50 -1.63
C GLN A 20 -26.89 -33.30 -1.96
N ARG A 21 -26.87 -32.90 -3.23
CA ARG A 21 -25.99 -31.85 -3.75
C ARG A 21 -26.78 -30.87 -4.61
N ILE A 22 -26.57 -29.59 -4.39
CA ILE A 22 -27.12 -28.53 -5.25
C ILE A 22 -25.94 -27.83 -5.91
N HIS A 23 -25.97 -27.79 -7.24
CA HIS A 23 -24.99 -27.05 -8.02
C HIS A 23 -25.31 -25.56 -7.95
N HIS A 24 -24.29 -24.74 -7.66
CA HIS A 24 -24.45 -23.30 -7.76
C HIS A 24 -24.38 -22.88 -9.23
N THR A 25 -25.29 -22.03 -9.70
CA THR A 25 -25.37 -21.71 -11.14
C THR A 25 -24.19 -20.86 -11.64
N VAL A 26 -23.63 -20.03 -10.77
CA VAL A 26 -22.53 -19.09 -11.10
C VAL A 26 -21.16 -19.72 -10.85
N CYS A 27 -20.97 -20.32 -9.68
CA CYS A 27 -19.69 -20.89 -9.24
C CYS A 27 -19.53 -22.36 -9.67
N GLY A 28 -20.22 -22.78 -10.72
CA GLY A 28 -20.74 -24.14 -10.89
C GLY A 28 -19.76 -25.31 -10.82
N LYS A 29 -18.54 -25.20 -11.36
CA LYS A 29 -17.52 -26.27 -11.27
C LYS A 29 -16.70 -26.21 -9.99
N GLY A 30 -16.61 -25.04 -9.36
CA GLY A 30 -15.76 -24.77 -8.20
C GLY A 30 -16.49 -24.72 -6.87
N PHE A 31 -17.82 -24.75 -6.82
CA PHE A 31 -18.60 -24.67 -5.58
C PHE A 31 -19.94 -25.43 -5.65
N LYS A 32 -20.31 -26.11 -4.56
CA LYS A 32 -21.58 -26.86 -4.41
C LYS A 32 -22.11 -26.78 -2.99
N TYR A 33 -23.43 -26.82 -2.83
CA TYR A 33 -24.04 -27.07 -1.52
C TYR A 33 -24.15 -28.57 -1.30
N ILE A 34 -23.76 -29.03 -0.12
CA ILE A 34 -23.81 -30.43 0.28
C ILE A 34 -24.61 -30.52 1.57
N TYR A 35 -25.65 -31.36 1.58
CA TYR A 35 -26.36 -31.70 2.80
C TYR A 35 -25.59 -32.77 3.55
N VAL A 36 -25.18 -32.46 4.80
CA VAL A 36 -24.34 -33.35 5.60
C VAL A 36 -25.19 -34.32 6.42
N ASN A 37 -26.05 -33.80 7.31
CA ASN A 37 -27.02 -34.57 8.11
C ASN A 37 -27.99 -33.60 8.84
N SER A 38 -28.93 -34.14 9.64
CA SER A 38 -29.91 -33.32 10.38
C SER A 38 -29.31 -32.36 11.42
N LYS A 39 -28.08 -32.59 11.89
CA LYS A 39 -27.38 -31.72 12.86
C LYS A 39 -26.53 -30.64 12.17
N THR A 40 -25.84 -30.99 11.08
CA THR A 40 -24.90 -30.10 10.39
C THR A 40 -25.56 -29.34 9.23
N GLN A 41 -26.69 -29.84 8.72
CA GLN A 41 -27.48 -29.25 7.63
C GLN A 41 -26.65 -29.02 6.35
N TRP A 42 -27.01 -28.03 5.53
CA TRP A 42 -26.32 -27.69 4.30
C TRP A 42 -25.05 -26.89 4.58
N VAL A 43 -23.97 -27.28 3.91
CA VAL A 43 -22.71 -26.54 3.86
C VAL A 43 -22.34 -26.23 2.43
N GLY A 44 -21.69 -25.09 2.23
CA GLY A 44 -21.06 -24.72 0.99
C GLY A 44 -19.66 -25.35 0.90
N MET A 45 -19.36 -26.02 -0.19
CA MET A 45 -18.05 -26.63 -0.43
C MET A 45 -17.47 -26.13 -1.73
N GLY A 46 -16.24 -25.63 -1.67
CA GLY A 46 -15.51 -25.17 -2.84
C GLY A 46 -14.20 -25.93 -3.10
N TRP A 47 -13.86 -26.06 -4.38
CA TRP A 47 -12.65 -26.70 -4.90
C TRP A 47 -11.96 -25.77 -5.88
N LEU A 48 -10.71 -25.41 -5.57
CA LEU A 48 -9.91 -24.48 -6.36
C LEU A 48 -8.60 -25.14 -6.79
N TRP A 49 -8.18 -24.82 -8.01
CA TRP A 49 -6.90 -25.23 -8.56
C TRP A 49 -6.07 -23.99 -8.86
N THR A 50 -4.83 -23.94 -8.37
CA THR A 50 -3.89 -22.86 -8.74
C THR A 50 -2.52 -23.43 -9.10
N THR A 51 -1.87 -22.84 -10.11
CA THR A 51 -0.52 -23.20 -10.57
C THR A 51 0.57 -22.34 -9.93
N GLU A 52 0.19 -21.28 -9.21
CA GLU A 52 1.11 -20.25 -8.75
C GLU A 52 1.49 -20.47 -7.28
N SER A 53 2.61 -21.17 -7.05
CA SER A 53 3.06 -21.53 -5.70
C SER A 53 3.48 -20.34 -4.82
N SER A 54 3.83 -19.20 -5.43
CA SER A 54 4.25 -17.98 -4.72
C SER A 54 3.12 -17.34 -3.91
N LYS A 55 1.86 -17.53 -4.32
CA LYS A 55 0.67 -16.97 -3.68
C LYS A 55 0.22 -17.76 -2.43
N LEU A 56 0.90 -18.83 -2.04
CA LEU A 56 0.36 -19.81 -1.08
C LEU A 56 0.99 -19.77 0.31
N HIS A 57 1.92 -18.85 0.55
CA HIS A 57 2.46 -18.59 1.89
C HIS A 57 1.51 -17.75 2.76
N ASN A 58 0.69 -16.89 2.13
CA ASN A 58 -0.40 -16.13 2.75
C ASN A 58 -1.66 -16.26 1.89
N ILE A 59 -2.59 -17.12 2.31
CA ILE A 59 -3.85 -17.38 1.61
C ILE A 59 -4.90 -16.39 2.11
N THR A 60 -5.39 -15.51 1.25
CA THR A 60 -6.57 -14.68 1.50
C THR A 60 -7.73 -15.23 0.70
N MET A 61 -8.81 -15.61 1.36
CA MET A 61 -10.02 -16.13 0.73
C MET A 61 -11.22 -15.29 1.13
N ASN A 62 -11.90 -14.74 0.14
CA ASN A 62 -13.15 -14.01 0.31
C ASN A 62 -14.30 -14.81 -0.28
N VAL A 63 -15.39 -14.92 0.46
CA VAL A 63 -16.65 -15.51 -0.01
C VAL A 63 -17.79 -14.56 0.34
N ASP A 64 -18.47 -14.09 -0.70
CA ASP A 64 -19.60 -13.18 -0.59
C ASP A 64 -20.88 -13.93 -0.94
N PHE A 65 -21.95 -13.72 -0.17
CA PHE A 65 -23.25 -14.32 -0.44
C PHE A 65 -24.41 -13.41 -0.08
N ALA A 66 -25.44 -13.42 -0.94
CA ALA A 66 -26.72 -12.77 -0.69
C ALA A 66 -27.65 -13.71 0.09
N THR A 67 -28.33 -13.18 1.10
CA THR A 67 -29.25 -13.91 1.97
C THR A 67 -30.51 -13.10 2.24
N VAL A 68 -31.55 -13.79 2.70
CA VAL A 68 -32.71 -13.14 3.33
C VAL A 68 -32.24 -12.38 4.57
N LYS A 69 -33.07 -11.43 5.03
CA LYS A 69 -32.81 -10.67 6.24
C LYS A 69 -32.53 -11.60 7.42
N LEU A 70 -31.34 -11.46 8.02
CA LEU A 70 -30.91 -12.29 9.14
C LEU A 70 -31.72 -11.95 10.40
N PRO A 71 -32.28 -12.96 11.09
CA PRO A 71 -33.00 -12.72 12.34
C PRO A 71 -32.06 -12.35 13.49
N ASP A 72 -30.79 -12.76 13.40
CA ASP A 72 -29.73 -12.47 14.35
C ASP A 72 -28.42 -12.19 13.59
N THR A 73 -27.70 -11.16 14.00
CA THR A 73 -26.42 -10.73 13.43
C THR A 73 -25.21 -11.18 14.24
N THR A 74 -25.39 -11.94 15.33
CA THR A 74 -24.28 -12.48 16.13
C THR A 74 -23.45 -13.51 15.37
N TYR A 75 -24.08 -14.25 14.46
CA TYR A 75 -23.42 -15.22 13.58
C TYR A 75 -23.75 -14.93 12.12
N LEU A 76 -22.76 -14.46 11.37
CA LEU A 76 -22.91 -14.16 9.94
C LEU A 76 -22.46 -15.33 9.04
N GLY A 77 -21.86 -16.38 9.61
CA GLY A 77 -21.33 -17.52 8.87
C GLY A 77 -19.90 -17.86 9.29
N SER A 78 -19.33 -18.89 8.68
CA SER A 78 -17.92 -19.24 8.88
C SER A 78 -17.27 -19.76 7.61
N LEU A 79 -16.00 -19.42 7.41
CA LEU A 79 -15.18 -19.86 6.29
C LEU A 79 -13.96 -20.63 6.81
N LYS A 80 -13.70 -21.81 6.25
CA LYS A 80 -12.60 -22.68 6.67
C LYS A 80 -11.91 -23.36 5.49
N ILE A 81 -10.58 -23.36 5.47
CA ILE A 81 -9.79 -24.25 4.60
C ILE A 81 -9.78 -25.65 5.22
N ILE A 82 -10.34 -26.63 4.52
CA ILE A 82 -10.38 -28.03 4.96
C ILE A 82 -9.10 -28.76 4.55
N TRP A 83 -8.66 -28.53 3.31
CA TRP A 83 -7.55 -29.26 2.74
C TRP A 83 -6.78 -28.40 1.76
N PHE A 84 -5.46 -28.55 1.79
CA PHE A 84 -4.55 -27.82 0.92
C PHE A 84 -3.32 -28.70 0.65
N HIS A 85 -3.08 -29.04 -0.61
CA HIS A 85 -1.97 -29.93 -0.99
C HIS A 85 -1.37 -29.61 -2.36
N LEU A 86 -0.06 -29.83 -2.47
CA LEU A 86 0.68 -29.77 -3.72
C LEU A 86 0.53 -31.08 -4.49
N LEU A 87 -0.11 -31.05 -5.65
CA LEU A 87 -0.07 -32.13 -6.61
C LEU A 87 1.21 -31.98 -7.45
N LYS A 88 2.10 -32.98 -7.36
CA LYS A 88 3.20 -33.11 -8.32
C LYS A 88 2.61 -33.63 -9.63
N GLY A 89 2.65 -32.80 -10.68
CA GLY A 89 2.31 -33.24 -12.03
C GLY A 89 3.26 -34.34 -12.50
N LEU A 90 2.77 -35.21 -13.40
CA LEU A 90 3.60 -36.19 -14.11
C LEU A 90 4.57 -35.54 -15.10
N ASP A 91 4.34 -34.27 -15.44
CA ASP A 91 5.18 -33.44 -16.29
C ASP A 91 5.94 -32.43 -15.42
N THR A 92 7.26 -32.38 -15.55
CA THR A 92 8.20 -31.95 -14.50
C THR A 92 8.15 -30.46 -14.14
N ASP A 93 7.40 -29.63 -14.88
CA ASP A 93 7.38 -28.18 -14.70
C ASP A 93 6.05 -27.57 -14.24
N THR A 94 4.98 -28.35 -14.03
CA THR A 94 3.70 -27.80 -13.54
C THR A 94 3.36 -28.28 -12.13
N LYS A 95 3.61 -27.42 -11.14
CA LYS A 95 3.09 -27.58 -9.78
C LYS A 95 1.64 -27.13 -9.75
N ARG A 96 0.70 -28.02 -9.41
CA ARG A 96 -0.72 -27.69 -9.24
C ARG A 96 -1.10 -27.84 -7.77
N TRP A 97 -1.76 -26.85 -7.21
CA TRP A 97 -2.27 -26.89 -5.85
C TRP A 97 -3.76 -27.11 -5.86
N ASN A 98 -4.24 -27.96 -4.96
CA ASN A 98 -5.66 -28.18 -4.73
C ASN A 98 -6.03 -27.62 -3.35
N LEU A 99 -6.98 -26.69 -3.33
CA LEU A 99 -7.54 -26.09 -2.11
C LEU A 99 -9.02 -26.44 -2.02
N ILE A 100 -9.41 -26.96 -0.85
CA ILE A 100 -10.78 -27.27 -0.50
C ILE A 100 -11.19 -26.43 0.69
N PHE A 101 -12.31 -25.73 0.57
CA PHE A 101 -12.85 -24.89 1.64
C PHE A 101 -14.32 -25.19 1.92
N GLU A 102 -14.73 -24.92 3.15
CA GLU A 102 -16.09 -25.03 3.67
C GLU A 102 -16.60 -23.65 4.05
N VAL A 103 -17.86 -23.40 3.69
CA VAL A 103 -18.65 -22.24 4.10
C VAL A 103 -19.86 -22.75 4.86
N LYS A 104 -20.06 -22.25 6.09
CA LYS A 104 -21.31 -22.45 6.82
C LYS A 104 -22.13 -21.19 6.77
N PHE A 105 -23.40 -21.37 6.43
CA PHE A 105 -24.35 -20.28 6.27
C PHE A 105 -25.18 -20.11 7.54
N PRO A 106 -25.51 -18.86 7.90
CA PRO A 106 -26.35 -18.56 9.06
C PRO A 106 -27.82 -18.96 8.84
N ILE A 107 -28.25 -19.10 7.58
CA ILE A 107 -29.60 -19.52 7.20
C ILE A 107 -29.52 -20.72 6.27
N GLN A 108 -30.47 -21.63 6.44
CA GLN A 108 -30.52 -22.93 5.76
C GLN A 108 -31.73 -23.06 4.84
N ASN A 109 -32.71 -22.16 4.96
CA ASN A 109 -33.88 -22.08 4.09
C ASN A 109 -34.43 -20.64 4.02
N PRO A 110 -34.41 -19.98 2.85
CA PRO A 110 -33.76 -20.42 1.62
C PRO A 110 -32.23 -20.41 1.78
N LEU A 111 -31.52 -21.27 1.02
CA LEU A 111 -30.05 -21.26 1.01
C LEU A 111 -29.54 -19.93 0.43
N PRO A 112 -28.51 -19.30 1.01
CA PRO A 112 -27.91 -18.09 0.46
C PRO A 112 -27.31 -18.29 -0.93
N ASP A 113 -27.33 -17.26 -1.77
CA ASP A 113 -26.68 -17.29 -3.08
C ASP A 113 -25.24 -16.81 -2.96
N VAL A 114 -24.26 -17.64 -3.30
CA VAL A 114 -22.86 -17.21 -3.32
C VAL A 114 -22.65 -16.28 -4.51
N THR A 115 -22.40 -15.01 -4.26
CA THR A 115 -22.23 -13.97 -5.28
C THR A 115 -20.78 -13.79 -5.68
N GLY A 116 -19.82 -14.20 -4.83
CA GLY A 116 -18.40 -14.03 -5.12
C GLY A 116 -17.50 -15.00 -4.37
N VAL A 117 -16.46 -15.50 -5.05
CA VAL A 117 -15.33 -16.20 -4.43
C VAL A 117 -14.04 -15.64 -5.00
N VAL A 118 -13.16 -15.13 -4.13
CA VAL A 118 -11.86 -14.56 -4.51
C VAL A 118 -10.76 -15.24 -3.69
N LEU A 119 -9.72 -15.74 -4.37
CA LEU A 119 -8.55 -16.36 -3.73
C LEU A 119 -7.31 -15.56 -4.10
N ASN A 120 -6.64 -14.96 -3.11
CA ASN A 120 -5.40 -14.18 -3.30
C ASN A 120 -5.52 -13.07 -4.37
N GLY A 121 -6.70 -12.48 -4.49
CA GLY A 121 -7.03 -11.48 -5.52
C GLY A 121 -7.53 -12.07 -6.83
N ASP A 122 -7.40 -13.38 -7.07
CA ASP A 122 -7.91 -14.04 -8.25
C ASP A 122 -9.42 -14.29 -8.09
N VAL A 123 -10.22 -13.70 -8.96
CA VAL A 123 -11.68 -13.88 -8.99
C VAL A 123 -11.99 -15.27 -9.54
N ILE A 124 -12.52 -16.15 -8.70
CA ILE A 124 -12.89 -17.52 -9.07
C ILE A 124 -14.27 -17.56 -9.70
N CYS A 125 -15.22 -16.87 -9.08
CA CYS A 125 -16.56 -16.66 -9.59
C CYS A 125 -17.13 -15.36 -9.01
N GLU A 126 -17.96 -14.69 -9.81
CA GLU A 126 -18.64 -13.46 -9.43
C GLU A 126 -19.99 -13.38 -10.17
N ASP A 127 -21.05 -12.99 -9.47
CA ASP A 127 -22.38 -12.67 -9.99
C ASP A 127 -22.99 -11.57 -9.12
N ARG A 128 -22.78 -10.33 -9.56
CA ARG A 128 -23.26 -9.12 -8.89
C ARG A 128 -24.76 -8.93 -9.05
N ASP A 129 -25.39 -9.54 -10.05
CA ASP A 129 -26.84 -9.38 -10.30
C ASP A 129 -27.67 -10.08 -9.21
N LYS A 130 -27.05 -11.01 -8.47
CA LYS A 130 -27.66 -11.65 -7.30
C LYS A 130 -27.43 -10.90 -5.99
N GLU A 131 -26.66 -9.84 -5.98
CA GLU A 131 -26.51 -8.99 -4.81
C GLU A 131 -27.75 -8.11 -4.64
N PHE A 132 -28.26 -8.01 -3.41
CA PHE A 132 -29.39 -7.13 -3.05
C PHE A 132 -30.68 -7.37 -3.86
N THR A 133 -31.02 -8.63 -4.15
CA THR A 133 -32.29 -8.98 -4.80
C THR A 133 -33.48 -8.76 -3.85
N GLU A 134 -34.69 -8.60 -4.39
CA GLU A 134 -35.90 -8.47 -3.58
C GLU A 134 -36.09 -9.66 -2.62
N GLN A 135 -35.73 -10.87 -3.06
CA GLN A 135 -35.82 -12.07 -2.21
C GLN A 135 -34.67 -12.18 -1.21
N LYS A 136 -33.47 -11.66 -1.53
CA LYS A 136 -32.26 -11.75 -0.69
C LYS A 136 -31.55 -10.40 -0.60
N PRO A 137 -32.08 -9.48 0.24
CA PRO A 137 -31.65 -8.09 0.28
C PRO A 137 -30.40 -7.83 1.13
N GLU A 138 -29.89 -8.82 1.86
CA GLU A 138 -28.69 -8.67 2.69
C GLU A 138 -27.50 -9.38 2.05
N LEU A 139 -26.36 -8.70 2.02
CA LEU A 139 -25.10 -9.25 1.50
C LEU A 139 -24.15 -9.51 2.68
N VAL A 140 -23.64 -10.73 2.79
CA VAL A 140 -22.64 -11.08 3.79
C VAL A 140 -21.31 -11.32 3.10
N LYS A 141 -20.24 -10.75 3.67
CA LYS A 141 -18.86 -10.93 3.21
C LYS A 141 -18.06 -11.69 4.25
N LEU A 142 -17.50 -12.82 3.87
CA LEU A 142 -16.62 -13.62 4.73
C LEU A 142 -15.20 -13.54 4.22
N ARG A 143 -14.24 -13.22 5.09
CA ARG A 143 -12.81 -13.16 4.75
C ARG A 143 -12.00 -14.00 5.70
N LEU A 144 -11.18 -14.89 5.13
CA LEU A 144 -10.22 -15.72 5.84
C LEU A 144 -8.82 -15.42 5.33
N GLU A 145 -7.93 -15.06 6.24
CA GLU A 145 -6.49 -14.94 5.98
C GLU A 145 -5.78 -16.08 6.70
N TYR A 146 -4.97 -16.85 5.99
CA TYR A 146 -4.22 -17.98 6.52
C TYR A 146 -2.75 -17.85 6.15
N ASN A 147 -1.89 -17.75 7.15
CA ASN A 147 -0.44 -17.73 6.97
C ASN A 147 0.11 -19.13 7.20
N ASP A 148 0.62 -19.77 6.14
CA ASP A 148 1.09 -21.15 6.24
C ASP A 148 2.42 -21.28 7.01
N TYR A 149 3.23 -20.20 7.03
CA TYR A 149 4.50 -20.16 7.76
C TYR A 149 4.28 -20.06 9.27
N LEU A 150 3.35 -19.20 9.70
CA LEU A 150 3.02 -18.99 11.11
C LEU A 150 1.97 -19.98 11.63
N LYS A 151 1.26 -20.68 10.73
CA LYS A 151 0.07 -21.50 11.04
C LYS A 151 -1.03 -20.70 11.74
N GLU A 152 -1.09 -19.40 11.45
CA GLU A 152 -2.08 -18.47 12.00
C GLU A 152 -3.21 -18.26 10.99
N ASN A 153 -4.43 -18.06 11.50
CA ASN A 153 -5.55 -17.59 10.69
C ASN A 153 -6.27 -16.42 11.34
N THR A 154 -6.78 -15.52 10.51
CA THR A 154 -7.68 -14.44 10.91
C THR A 154 -8.96 -14.57 10.09
N PHE A 155 -10.11 -14.52 10.77
CA PHE A 155 -11.42 -14.59 10.13
C PHE A 155 -12.21 -13.33 10.46
N THR A 156 -12.82 -12.73 9.44
CA THR A 156 -13.72 -11.57 9.59
C THR A 156 -15.00 -11.82 8.79
N SER A 157 -16.11 -11.27 9.29
CA SER A 157 -17.41 -11.33 8.64
C SER A 157 -18.11 -9.99 8.73
N GLU A 158 -18.71 -9.54 7.64
CA GLU A 158 -19.38 -8.25 7.54
C GLU A 158 -20.77 -8.42 6.92
N LEU A 159 -21.76 -7.68 7.43
CA LEU A 159 -23.10 -7.58 6.87
C LEU A 159 -23.26 -6.23 6.18
N VAL A 160 -23.54 -6.26 4.88
CA VAL A 160 -23.76 -5.08 4.04
C VAL A 160 -25.24 -4.97 3.69
N ARG A 161 -25.82 -3.79 3.92
CA ARG A 161 -27.23 -3.47 3.59
C ARG A 161 -27.28 -2.40 2.50
N LYS A 162 -28.25 -2.51 1.59
CA LYS A 162 -28.51 -1.49 0.57
C LYS A 162 -28.93 -0.17 1.24
N PRO A 163 -28.39 0.99 0.85
CA PRO A 163 -28.85 2.28 1.36
C PRO A 163 -30.34 2.50 1.01
N GLU A 164 -31.16 2.96 1.95
CA GLU A 164 -32.56 3.30 1.69
C GLU A 164 -32.67 4.62 0.89
N PRO A 165 -33.58 4.71 -0.09
CA PRO A 165 -33.81 5.95 -0.83
C PRO A 165 -34.51 6.98 0.07
N THR A 166 -33.88 8.13 0.26
CA THR A 166 -34.46 9.28 0.97
C THR A 166 -35.53 9.93 0.10
N THR A 167 -36.76 10.04 0.63
CA THR A 167 -37.89 10.70 -0.04
C THR A 167 -37.79 12.21 0.16
N PHE A 168 -37.49 12.96 -0.90
CA PHE A 168 -37.65 14.42 -0.94
C PHE A 168 -38.98 14.78 -1.61
N VAL A 169 -39.84 15.47 -0.86
CA VAL A 169 -41.09 16.09 -1.34
C VAL A 169 -40.77 17.50 -1.86
N GLY A 170 -41.12 17.78 -3.13
CA GLY A 170 -41.25 19.13 -3.68
C GLY A 170 -40.41 19.42 -4.93
N SER A 171 -41.04 19.32 -6.11
CA SER A 171 -40.57 19.80 -7.43
C SER A 171 -41.21 21.17 -7.78
N PRO A 172 -40.85 21.87 -8.88
CA PRO A 172 -39.69 21.71 -9.77
C PRO A 172 -38.93 23.03 -10.05
N ASN A 173 -37.63 22.92 -10.35
CA ASN A 173 -36.96 23.61 -11.47
C ASN A 173 -35.52 23.08 -11.54
N TYR A 174 -35.38 21.84 -11.99
CA TYR A 174 -34.06 21.26 -12.25
C TYR A 174 -33.66 21.55 -13.68
N VAL A 175 -32.70 22.48 -13.78
CA VAL A 175 -31.75 22.54 -14.89
C VAL A 175 -31.06 21.19 -14.97
N HIS A 176 -30.94 20.65 -16.19
CA HIS A 176 -30.19 19.42 -16.46
C HIS A 176 -28.78 19.51 -15.85
N VAL A 177 -28.50 18.70 -14.84
CA VAL A 177 -27.14 18.34 -14.47
C VAL A 177 -26.97 16.89 -14.88
N GLN A 178 -26.06 16.67 -15.83
CA GLN A 178 -25.61 15.34 -16.21
C GLN A 178 -24.89 14.72 -15.01
N ILE A 179 -25.29 13.51 -14.63
CA ILE A 179 -24.55 12.69 -13.67
C ILE A 179 -23.32 12.17 -14.42
N GLY A 180 -22.17 12.81 -14.18
CA GLY A 180 -20.87 12.32 -14.57
C GLY A 180 -20.39 11.23 -13.61
N ASN A 181 -19.67 10.25 -14.16
CA ASN A 181 -19.02 9.15 -13.46
C ASN A 181 -18.23 9.61 -12.22
N ASP A 182 -18.29 8.81 -11.15
CA ASP A 182 -17.47 9.00 -9.94
C ASP A 182 -15.96 8.98 -10.27
N ASP A 183 -15.33 10.10 -9.94
CA ASP A 183 -13.94 10.35 -9.56
C ASP A 183 -12.80 9.99 -10.55
N VAL A 184 -12.87 10.58 -11.74
CA VAL A 184 -11.67 11.14 -12.37
C VAL A 184 -11.68 12.64 -12.06
N SER A 185 -10.94 13.07 -11.03
CA SER A 185 -10.62 14.50 -10.96
C SER A 185 -9.68 14.77 -12.14
N GLU A 186 -10.19 15.40 -13.19
CA GLU A 186 -9.43 15.91 -14.34
C GLU A 186 -8.55 17.10 -13.89
N TYR A 187 -7.68 16.85 -12.93
CA TYR A 187 -6.67 17.77 -12.42
C TYR A 187 -5.31 17.18 -12.78
N ASP A 188 -4.81 17.60 -13.94
CA ASP A 188 -3.47 17.26 -14.46
C ASP A 188 -2.36 18.10 -13.80
N GLY A 189 -2.66 18.70 -12.64
CA GLY A 189 -1.77 19.57 -11.90
C GLY A 189 -0.89 18.84 -10.88
N CYS A 190 0.26 19.41 -10.56
CA CYS A 190 1.15 18.93 -9.50
C CYS A 190 0.92 19.65 -8.17
N GLY A 191 1.41 19.05 -7.08
CA GLY A 191 1.50 19.68 -5.77
C GLY A 191 0.16 19.86 -5.05
N GLN A 192 -0.90 19.16 -5.46
CA GLN A 192 -2.23 19.33 -4.87
C GLN A 192 -2.69 18.06 -4.19
N ALA A 193 -3.07 18.16 -2.91
CA ALA A 193 -3.75 17.12 -2.17
C ALA A 193 -5.25 17.45 -2.07
N ASP A 194 -6.12 16.47 -2.20
CA ASP A 194 -7.55 16.66 -1.96
C ASP A 194 -7.81 16.69 -0.45
N LEU A 195 -7.90 17.91 0.08
CA LEU A 195 -8.08 18.17 1.52
C LEU A 195 -9.54 18.16 1.97
N SER A 196 -10.50 17.94 1.05
CA SER A 196 -11.94 18.09 1.32
C SER A 196 -12.48 17.13 2.39
N ASN A 197 -11.74 16.08 2.75
CA ASN A 197 -12.12 15.05 3.71
C ASN A 197 -11.11 14.84 4.86
N ILE A 198 -10.24 15.83 5.16
CA ILE A 198 -9.11 15.64 6.08
C ILE A 198 -9.26 16.45 7.39
N TYR A 199 -9.35 15.75 8.53
CA TYR A 199 -9.34 16.31 9.89
C TYR A 199 -7.99 15.99 10.55
N VAL A 200 -7.21 17.01 10.91
CA VAL A 200 -5.86 16.83 11.50
C VAL A 200 -5.91 17.03 13.02
N PRO A 201 -5.77 15.98 13.85
CA PRO A 201 -5.49 16.15 15.28
C PRO A 201 -3.97 16.33 15.51
N LEU A 202 -3.61 17.33 16.31
CA LEU A 202 -2.22 17.60 16.74
C LEU A 202 -1.77 16.57 17.81
N ALA A 203 -0.58 15.97 17.64
CA ALA A 203 0.15 15.29 18.72
C ALA A 203 1.68 15.31 18.45
N LEU A 204 2.48 15.28 19.52
CA LEU A 204 3.93 15.56 19.58
C LEU A 204 4.81 14.46 18.91
N GLY A 205 5.95 14.85 18.33
CA GLY A 205 6.96 13.92 17.76
C GLY A 205 6.83 13.66 16.24
N GLY A 206 5.99 14.44 15.56
CA GLY A 206 5.58 14.28 14.17
C GLY A 206 4.10 13.87 14.08
N THR A 207 3.33 14.51 13.20
CA THR A 207 1.89 14.25 13.10
C THR A 207 1.63 13.08 12.16
N THR A 208 0.86 12.09 12.60
CA THR A 208 0.38 11.01 11.72
C THR A 208 -0.36 11.63 10.55
N ILE A 209 0.10 11.31 9.35
CA ILE A 209 -0.46 11.80 8.10
C ILE A 209 -1.85 11.19 7.93
N GLN A 210 -2.82 11.97 7.48
CA GLN A 210 -4.08 11.37 7.03
C GLN A 210 -3.91 10.81 5.63
N ARG A 211 -4.50 9.64 5.38
CA ARG A 211 -4.53 9.03 4.04
C ARG A 211 -4.99 10.04 2.98
N GLY A 212 -4.18 10.23 1.94
CA GLY A 212 -4.45 11.15 0.83
C GLY A 212 -3.89 12.57 0.99
N SER A 213 -3.39 12.95 2.17
CA SER A 213 -2.76 14.29 2.35
C SER A 213 -1.36 14.41 1.74
N TRP A 214 -0.68 13.27 1.50
CA TRP A 214 0.63 13.19 0.84
C TRP A 214 0.56 12.26 -0.38
N PRO A 215 -0.21 12.60 -1.42
CA PRO A 215 -0.46 11.70 -2.55
C PRO A 215 0.77 11.48 -3.45
N TRP A 216 1.83 12.27 -3.26
CA TRP A 216 3.13 12.10 -3.91
C TRP A 216 4.10 11.22 -3.12
N LEU A 217 3.77 10.83 -1.90
CA LEU A 217 4.65 9.99 -1.09
C LEU A 217 4.62 8.55 -1.62
N VAL A 218 5.81 8.03 -1.91
CA VAL A 218 6.01 6.69 -2.47
C VAL A 218 6.88 5.89 -1.52
N SER A 219 6.54 4.62 -1.30
CA SER A 219 7.38 3.70 -0.54
C SER A 219 8.22 2.83 -1.48
N VAL A 220 9.51 2.69 -1.18
CA VAL A 220 10.47 1.89 -1.95
C VAL A 220 10.81 0.63 -1.18
N TYR A 221 10.70 -0.51 -1.87
CA TYR A 221 11.05 -1.83 -1.37
C TYR A 221 12.13 -2.45 -2.23
N SER A 222 12.94 -3.33 -1.64
CA SER A 222 13.82 -4.19 -2.42
C SER A 222 14.04 -5.57 -1.83
N TYR A 223 14.36 -6.54 -2.69
CA TYR A 223 14.75 -7.87 -2.25
C TYR A 223 16.14 -7.89 -1.63
N SER A 224 16.26 -8.58 -0.49
CA SER A 224 17.55 -8.98 0.07
C SER A 224 17.47 -10.42 0.53
N LYS A 225 18.33 -11.29 -0.06
CA LYS A 225 18.40 -12.72 0.25
C LYS A 225 17.02 -13.38 0.28
N LEU A 226 16.20 -13.12 -0.75
CA LEU A 226 14.84 -13.64 -0.97
C LEU A 226 13.73 -13.04 -0.08
N ARG A 227 14.00 -11.98 0.69
CA ARG A 227 12.97 -11.25 1.45
C ARG A 227 12.80 -9.84 0.90
N LEU A 228 11.58 -9.47 0.55
CA LEU A 228 11.20 -8.09 0.23
C LEU A 228 11.12 -7.29 1.54
N GLY A 229 11.73 -6.11 1.56
CA GLY A 229 11.68 -5.23 2.72
C GLY A 229 11.58 -3.77 2.32
N PHE A 230 10.86 -2.99 3.13
CA PHE A 230 10.82 -1.54 3.01
C PHE A 230 12.23 -0.97 3.19
N ARG A 231 12.59 0.00 2.35
CA ARG A 231 13.91 0.64 2.34
C ARG A 231 13.84 2.10 2.70
N CYS A 232 13.00 2.83 1.97
CA CYS A 232 13.06 4.28 1.89
C CYS A 232 11.71 4.86 1.44
N GLY A 233 11.56 6.16 1.66
CA GLY A 233 10.58 6.98 0.94
C GLY A 233 11.07 7.39 -0.45
N ALA A 234 10.15 7.93 -1.24
CA ALA A 234 10.38 8.55 -2.53
C ALA A 234 9.23 9.52 -2.83
N THR A 235 9.37 10.27 -3.92
CA THR A 235 8.40 11.30 -4.33
C THR A 235 7.99 11.10 -5.79
N LEU A 236 6.69 10.93 -6.05
CA LEU A 236 6.14 11.01 -7.41
C LEU A 236 6.20 12.47 -7.88
N ILE A 237 6.77 12.73 -9.07
CA ILE A 237 6.91 14.08 -9.62
C ILE A 237 6.24 14.26 -11.00
N SER A 238 5.85 13.16 -11.66
CA SER A 238 5.04 13.18 -12.88
C SER A 238 4.26 11.87 -13.00
N HIS A 239 3.58 11.63 -14.14
CA HIS A 239 2.94 10.34 -14.42
C HIS A 239 3.92 9.16 -14.49
N LYS A 240 5.21 9.40 -14.72
CA LYS A 240 6.18 8.32 -14.96
C LYS A 240 7.42 8.40 -14.08
N LEU A 241 7.72 9.56 -13.49
CA LEU A 241 8.96 9.77 -12.76
C LEU A 241 8.75 9.85 -11.24
N ILE A 242 9.62 9.13 -10.53
CA ILE A 242 9.76 9.16 -9.09
C ILE A 242 11.20 9.59 -8.74
N VAL A 243 11.35 10.48 -7.76
CA VAL A 243 12.65 10.92 -7.22
C VAL A 243 12.85 10.32 -5.83
N SER A 244 14.05 9.80 -5.56
CA SER A 244 14.46 9.29 -4.25
C SER A 244 15.97 9.51 -4.03
N ALA A 245 16.51 9.07 -2.91
CA ALA A 245 17.94 9.13 -2.64
C ALA A 245 18.67 7.98 -3.34
N ALA A 246 19.89 8.21 -3.81
CA ALA A 246 20.68 7.19 -4.48
C ALA A 246 21.00 6.02 -3.55
N HIS A 247 21.34 6.30 -2.29
CA HIS A 247 21.72 5.28 -1.32
C HIS A 247 20.61 4.25 -1.03
N CYS A 248 19.34 4.58 -1.28
CA CYS A 248 18.20 3.68 -1.12
C CYS A 248 18.24 2.47 -2.06
N PHE A 249 18.99 2.58 -3.15
CA PHE A 249 19.16 1.53 -4.16
C PHE A 249 20.53 0.85 -4.07
N PHE A 250 21.14 0.85 -2.88
CA PHE A 250 22.34 0.09 -2.57
C PHE A 250 22.05 -0.94 -1.47
N ASP A 251 22.63 -2.13 -1.58
CA ASP A 251 22.54 -3.16 -0.55
C ASP A 251 23.48 -2.87 0.65
N ILE A 252 23.40 -3.69 1.68
CA ILE A 252 24.25 -3.56 2.88
C ILE A 252 25.76 -3.72 2.60
N TYR A 253 26.13 -4.27 1.43
CA TYR A 253 27.50 -4.41 0.96
C TYR A 253 27.86 -3.30 -0.03
N ASN A 254 27.02 -2.27 -0.14
CA ASN A 254 27.25 -1.10 -0.95
C ASN A 254 27.28 -1.37 -2.45
N ARG A 255 26.54 -2.40 -2.88
CA ARG A 255 26.38 -2.77 -4.29
C ARG A 255 25.02 -2.26 -4.80
N PRO A 256 24.93 -1.77 -6.04
CA PRO A 256 23.65 -1.39 -6.62
C PRO A 256 22.64 -2.54 -6.58
N VAL A 257 21.43 -2.24 -6.12
CA VAL A 257 20.28 -3.14 -6.23
C VAL A 257 19.85 -3.16 -7.69
N LYS A 258 19.55 -4.34 -8.22
CA LYS A 258 19.06 -4.46 -9.59
C LYS A 258 17.64 -3.92 -9.70
N THR A 259 17.29 -3.31 -10.83
CA THR A 259 15.92 -2.82 -11.09
C THR A 259 14.86 -3.90 -10.87
N GLU A 260 15.11 -5.14 -11.30
CA GLU A 260 14.20 -6.30 -11.13
C GLU A 260 13.91 -6.64 -9.65
N ASP A 261 14.77 -6.22 -8.74
CA ASP A 261 14.63 -6.44 -7.30
C ASP A 261 13.97 -5.26 -6.58
N VAL A 262 13.57 -4.20 -7.29
CA VAL A 262 12.96 -2.98 -6.72
C VAL A 262 11.46 -2.99 -6.96
N ILE A 263 10.71 -2.60 -5.94
CA ILE A 263 9.27 -2.38 -6.02
C ILE A 263 8.97 -0.99 -5.46
N VAL A 264 8.17 -0.21 -6.17
CA VAL A 264 7.65 1.06 -5.68
C VAL A 264 6.14 0.95 -5.50
N ILE A 265 5.64 1.50 -4.40
CA ILE A 265 4.20 1.47 -4.11
C ILE A 265 3.72 2.91 -3.92
N LEU A 266 2.77 3.31 -4.76
CA LEU A 266 2.16 4.64 -4.79
C LEU A 266 0.80 4.59 -4.07
N GLY A 267 0.42 5.66 -3.36
CA GLY A 267 -0.86 5.73 -2.63
C GLY A 267 -0.92 4.83 -1.39
N GLN A 268 0.19 4.15 -1.05
CA GLN A 268 0.29 3.36 0.17
C GLN A 268 0.25 4.28 1.38
N HIS A 269 -0.63 3.95 2.33
CA HIS A 269 -0.72 4.67 3.59
C HIS A 269 -0.28 3.81 4.78
N ASN A 270 -0.53 2.50 4.75
CA ASN A 270 -0.09 1.60 5.80
C ASN A 270 0.91 0.59 5.24
N LEU A 271 2.13 0.51 5.81
CA LEU A 271 3.18 -0.42 5.34
C LEU A 271 2.78 -1.90 5.46
N LYS A 272 1.83 -2.23 6.35
CA LYS A 272 1.26 -3.58 6.50
C LYS A 272 0.10 -3.87 5.54
N ARG A 273 -0.38 -2.87 4.79
CA ARG A 273 -1.53 -2.97 3.87
C ARG A 273 -1.16 -2.44 2.47
N PRO A 274 -0.27 -3.13 1.73
CA PRO A 274 0.17 -2.70 0.39
C PRO A 274 -0.92 -2.76 -0.69
N HIS A 275 -2.10 -3.32 -0.40
CA HIS A 275 -3.21 -3.48 -1.33
C HIS A 275 -4.46 -2.67 -0.94
N ASP A 276 -4.29 -1.60 -0.15
CA ASP A 276 -5.42 -0.70 0.14
C ASP A 276 -5.98 -0.07 -1.15
N LYS A 277 -7.30 0.21 -1.18
CA LYS A 277 -7.98 0.76 -2.36
C LYS A 277 -7.30 2.04 -2.84
N GLY A 278 -6.85 2.08 -4.09
CA GLY A 278 -6.16 3.23 -4.68
C GLY A 278 -4.65 3.25 -4.45
N THR A 279 -4.09 2.14 -3.99
CA THR A 279 -2.64 1.87 -4.00
C THR A 279 -2.25 1.18 -5.32
N GLU A 280 -1.11 1.56 -5.90
CA GLU A 280 -0.53 0.91 -7.08
C GLU A 280 0.85 0.34 -6.74
N ILE A 281 1.05 -0.97 -7.00
CA ILE A 281 2.33 -1.67 -6.80
C ILE A 281 2.99 -1.82 -8.17
N LEU A 282 4.15 -1.20 -8.36
CA LEU A 282 4.81 -1.11 -9.65
C LEU A 282 6.25 -1.63 -9.58
N TYR A 283 6.66 -2.30 -10.65
CA TYR A 283 8.05 -2.69 -10.89
C TYR A 283 8.66 -1.66 -11.85
N PRO A 284 9.69 -0.89 -11.45
CA PRO A 284 10.26 0.15 -12.30
C PRO A 284 10.81 -0.39 -13.62
N GLU A 285 10.72 0.41 -14.68
CA GLU A 285 11.43 0.19 -15.95
C GLU A 285 12.93 0.36 -15.75
N SER A 286 13.33 1.40 -15.01
CA SER A 286 14.73 1.67 -14.67
C SER A 286 14.89 2.43 -13.36
N VAL A 287 16.04 2.20 -12.71
CA VAL A 287 16.52 2.96 -11.55
C VAL A 287 17.82 3.64 -11.97
N ASN A 288 17.79 4.97 -12.05
CA ASN A 288 18.89 5.77 -12.57
C ASN A 288 19.56 6.53 -11.43
N ILE A 289 20.79 6.12 -11.08
CA ILE A 289 21.61 6.77 -10.06
C ILE A 289 22.36 7.93 -10.69
N HIS A 290 22.39 9.10 -10.02
CA HIS A 290 23.13 10.24 -10.54
C HIS A 290 24.62 9.90 -10.75
N PRO A 291 25.22 10.20 -11.93
CA PRO A 291 26.59 9.77 -12.24
C PRO A 291 27.68 10.32 -11.31
N SER A 292 27.39 11.37 -10.55
CA SER A 292 28.34 11.95 -9.57
C SER A 292 28.21 11.35 -8.17
N TYR A 293 27.18 10.54 -7.90
CA TYR A 293 27.03 9.87 -6.62
C TYR A 293 28.23 8.96 -6.32
N GLY A 294 28.79 9.08 -5.12
CA GLY A 294 29.95 8.27 -4.69
C GLY A 294 31.31 8.72 -5.25
N LYS A 295 31.37 9.73 -6.14
CA LYS A 295 32.66 10.24 -6.66
C LYS A 295 33.48 10.97 -5.61
N ARG A 296 32.85 11.89 -4.87
CA ARG A 296 33.47 12.61 -3.76
C ARG A 296 33.27 11.86 -2.44
N ASN A 297 32.01 11.54 -2.16
CA ASN A 297 31.55 10.73 -1.05
C ASN A 297 30.14 10.22 -1.39
N ARG A 298 29.53 9.43 -0.50
CA ARG A 298 28.19 8.84 -0.70
C ARG A 298 27.04 9.74 -0.22
N ILE A 299 27.29 11.03 -0.05
CA ILE A 299 26.27 12.02 0.31
C ILE A 299 26.13 13.06 -0.82
N ASP A 300 27.23 13.38 -1.47
CA ASP A 300 27.25 14.28 -2.62
C ASP A 300 26.51 13.67 -3.81
N SER A 301 25.57 14.42 -4.37
CA SER A 301 24.66 13.93 -5.43
C SER A 301 23.90 12.66 -5.05
N ASP A 302 23.48 12.53 -3.79
CA ASP A 302 22.63 11.42 -3.32
C ASP A 302 21.19 11.57 -3.83
N ILE A 303 21.01 11.28 -5.11
CA ILE A 303 19.73 11.36 -5.82
C ILE A 303 19.62 10.28 -6.90
N ALA A 304 18.42 9.74 -7.04
CA ALA A 304 18.05 8.76 -8.05
C ALA A 304 16.70 9.12 -8.68
N VAL A 305 16.58 8.79 -9.97
CA VAL A 305 15.32 8.85 -10.72
C VAL A 305 14.87 7.44 -11.04
N VAL A 306 13.67 7.08 -10.58
CA VAL A 306 13.02 5.82 -10.90
C VAL A 306 11.99 6.10 -12.00
N VAL A 307 12.11 5.38 -13.11
CA VAL A 307 11.19 5.48 -14.25
C VAL A 307 10.21 4.32 -14.17
N LEU A 308 8.92 4.65 -14.12
CA LEU A 308 7.83 3.66 -14.12
C LEU A 308 7.66 3.05 -15.51
N PRO A 309 7.13 1.82 -15.64
CA PRO A 309 6.94 1.18 -16.96
C PRO A 309 5.86 1.89 -17.80
N ASP A 310 4.80 2.36 -17.14
CA ASP A 310 3.65 3.01 -17.76
C ASP A 310 3.27 4.27 -16.96
N ASN A 311 2.54 5.19 -17.61
CA ASN A 311 2.01 6.37 -16.96
C ASN A 311 0.97 5.98 -15.89
N VAL A 312 1.16 6.45 -14.66
CA VAL A 312 0.20 6.26 -13.57
C VAL A 312 -0.98 7.20 -13.72
N ARG A 313 -2.16 6.71 -13.34
CA ARG A 313 -3.37 7.52 -13.30
C ARG A 313 -3.41 8.29 -12.00
N PHE A 314 -3.61 9.60 -12.09
CA PHE A 314 -3.79 10.41 -10.90
C PHE A 314 -5.16 10.13 -10.26
N THR A 315 -5.14 10.00 -8.93
CA THR A 315 -6.31 9.72 -8.09
C THR A 315 -6.25 10.61 -6.86
N THR A 316 -7.20 10.48 -5.94
CA THR A 316 -7.13 11.13 -4.62
C THR A 316 -5.88 10.75 -3.82
N TYR A 317 -5.31 9.55 -4.07
CA TYR A 317 -4.18 9.02 -3.28
C TYR A 317 -2.85 9.02 -4.04
N ILE A 318 -2.88 9.26 -5.36
CA ILE A 318 -1.71 9.22 -6.24
C ILE A 318 -1.71 10.51 -7.05
N ARG A 319 -0.83 11.45 -6.73
CA ARG A 319 -0.64 12.71 -7.45
C ARG A 319 0.80 13.18 -7.30
N PRO A 320 1.37 13.88 -8.29
CA PRO A 320 2.76 14.28 -8.22
C PRO A 320 2.93 15.51 -7.33
N ALA A 321 4.10 15.67 -6.71
CA ALA A 321 4.56 16.96 -6.21
C ALA A 321 5.11 17.77 -7.38
N CYS A 322 5.01 19.11 -7.33
CA CYS A 322 5.66 19.94 -8.34
C CYS A 322 7.17 19.84 -8.23
N LEU A 323 7.88 19.80 -9.35
CA LEU A 323 9.33 19.93 -9.35
C LEU A 323 9.72 21.41 -9.15
N TRP A 324 10.78 21.69 -8.39
CA TRP A 324 11.25 23.06 -8.21
C TRP A 324 11.67 23.69 -9.54
N SER A 325 10.91 24.68 -10.01
CA SER A 325 11.07 25.31 -11.32
C SER A 325 11.80 26.65 -11.28
N GLU A 326 12.00 27.23 -10.10
CA GLU A 326 12.69 28.52 -9.92
C GLU A 326 14.21 28.38 -9.84
N ASP A 327 14.87 29.51 -9.61
CA ASP A 327 16.30 29.61 -9.39
C ASP A 327 16.80 28.64 -8.30
N ASP A 328 17.98 28.09 -8.53
CA ASP A 328 18.57 27.05 -7.71
C ASP A 328 19.31 27.61 -6.47
N ASN A 329 19.32 28.93 -6.28
CA ASN A 329 20.03 29.57 -5.17
C ASN A 329 19.37 29.25 -3.82
N LYS A 330 20.13 28.58 -2.95
CA LYS A 330 19.72 28.19 -1.59
C LYS A 330 19.28 29.40 -0.74
N LYS A 331 19.79 30.61 -1.01
CA LYS A 331 19.39 31.82 -0.28
C LYS A 331 17.88 32.07 -0.31
N SER A 332 17.20 31.61 -1.36
CA SER A 332 15.74 31.75 -1.50
C SER A 332 14.94 30.87 -0.52
N ILE A 333 15.57 29.86 0.09
CA ILE A 333 14.92 28.91 1.01
C ILE A 333 15.47 28.99 2.44
N ILE A 334 16.61 29.62 2.69
CA ILE A 334 17.15 29.81 4.05
C ILE A 334 16.13 30.52 4.95
N GLY A 335 15.90 29.96 6.14
CA GLY A 335 14.94 30.45 7.12
C GLY A 335 13.48 30.10 6.84
N LYS A 336 13.17 29.53 5.66
CA LYS A 336 11.82 29.04 5.37
C LYS A 336 11.60 27.67 6.00
N ILE A 337 10.34 27.41 6.36
CA ILE A 337 9.88 26.12 6.86
C ILE A 337 9.44 25.28 5.67
N GLY A 338 9.97 24.06 5.56
CA GLY A 338 9.51 23.04 4.63
C GLY A 338 9.05 21.80 5.38
N SER A 339 8.29 20.95 4.71
CA SER A 339 7.67 19.76 5.30
C SER A 339 8.28 18.51 4.70
N THR A 340 8.44 17.47 5.52
CA THR A 340 8.86 16.13 5.08
C THR A 340 7.98 15.07 5.67
N ALA A 341 7.87 13.95 4.97
CA ALA A 341 7.04 12.83 5.36
C ALA A 341 7.71 11.48 5.05
N GLY A 342 7.40 10.48 5.87
CA GLY A 342 7.87 9.12 5.65
C GLY A 342 7.46 8.15 6.75
N TRP A 343 7.98 6.93 6.66
CA TRP A 343 7.69 5.82 7.58
C TRP A 343 8.88 5.48 8.48
N GLY A 344 9.79 6.43 8.68
CA GLY A 344 10.99 6.24 9.47
C GLY A 344 10.71 5.83 10.92
N ARG A 345 11.78 5.41 11.58
CA ARG A 345 11.79 5.04 13.01
C ARG A 345 11.13 6.12 13.88
N ASP A 346 10.32 5.67 14.82
CA ASP A 346 9.63 6.53 15.79
C ASP A 346 10.29 6.56 17.17
N GLU A 347 9.72 7.40 18.04
CA GLU A 347 10.07 7.55 19.46
C GLU A 347 9.92 6.25 20.28
N ASN A 348 9.14 5.29 19.78
CA ASN A 348 8.92 3.99 20.44
C ASN A 348 10.00 2.95 20.07
N GLY A 349 10.95 3.32 19.21
CA GLY A 349 12.02 2.42 18.77
C GLY A 349 11.59 1.42 17.70
N ASN A 350 10.42 1.60 17.07
CA ASN A 350 10.05 0.83 15.89
C ASN A 350 11.04 1.14 14.76
N PHE A 351 11.48 0.13 14.01
CA PHE A 351 12.38 0.36 12.88
C PHE A 351 11.71 1.17 11.77
N PHE A 352 10.40 0.99 11.60
CA PHE A 352 9.53 1.74 10.71
C PHE A 352 8.17 1.93 11.36
N THR A 353 7.50 3.04 11.09
CA THR A 353 6.12 3.27 11.50
C THR A 353 5.15 2.59 10.54
N GLU A 354 4.02 2.10 11.05
CA GLU A 354 2.99 1.50 10.20
C GLU A 354 2.34 2.56 9.30
N LEU A 355 2.08 3.74 9.87
CA LEU A 355 1.49 4.91 9.21
C LEU A 355 2.55 6.00 9.10
N PRO A 356 2.59 6.77 8.00
CA PRO A 356 3.62 7.77 7.81
C PRO A 356 3.34 8.97 8.73
N LYS A 357 4.42 9.63 9.14
CA LYS A 357 4.39 10.86 9.91
C LYS A 357 4.97 12.00 9.07
N GLN A 358 4.51 13.22 9.33
CA GLN A 358 5.13 14.44 8.78
C GLN A 358 5.78 15.28 9.88
N VAL A 359 6.76 16.09 9.48
CA VAL A 359 7.39 17.10 10.32
C VAL A 359 7.75 18.34 9.50
N ASP A 360 7.64 19.50 10.14
CA ASP A 360 8.01 20.80 9.58
C ASP A 360 9.36 21.25 10.13
N LEU A 361 10.29 21.61 9.25
CA LEU A 361 11.66 21.95 9.62
C LEU A 361 12.11 23.25 8.93
N PRO A 362 12.85 24.11 9.64
CA PRO A 362 13.45 25.29 9.04
C PRO A 362 14.70 24.89 8.26
N VAL A 363 14.92 25.51 7.11
CA VAL A 363 16.20 25.46 6.40
C VAL A 363 17.18 26.42 7.05
N VAL A 364 18.42 25.98 7.27
CA VAL A 364 19.49 26.81 7.81
C VAL A 364 20.57 27.07 6.77
N SER A 365 21.35 28.14 6.97
CA SER A 365 22.47 28.43 6.08
C SER A 365 23.59 27.39 6.20
N ASP A 366 24.37 27.21 5.14
CA ASP A 366 25.55 26.33 5.14
C ASP A 366 26.54 26.74 6.25
N GLU A 367 26.71 28.04 6.51
CA GLU A 367 27.54 28.56 7.60
C GLU A 367 27.01 28.13 8.97
N THR A 368 25.70 28.24 9.20
CA THR A 368 25.05 27.78 10.43
C THR A 368 25.22 26.28 10.63
N CYS A 369 25.06 25.49 9.57
CA CYS A 369 25.20 24.04 9.61
C CYS A 369 26.66 23.61 9.87
N LEU A 370 27.62 24.19 9.16
CA LEU A 370 29.03 23.87 9.33
C LEU A 370 29.58 24.29 10.70
N ARG A 371 29.10 25.40 11.26
CA ARG A 371 29.48 25.85 12.61
C ARG A 371 28.88 25.02 13.72
N SER A 372 27.74 24.36 13.49
CA SER A 372 27.09 23.60 14.56
C SER A 372 27.88 22.36 14.95
N ASN A 373 28.50 21.69 13.97
CA ASN A 373 29.33 20.52 14.20
C ASN A 373 30.33 20.34 13.04
N ASN A 374 31.61 20.14 13.35
CA ASN A 374 32.66 19.94 12.34
C ASN A 374 32.42 18.70 11.45
N GLY A 375 31.61 17.73 11.91
CA GLY A 375 31.20 16.58 11.11
C GLY A 375 30.50 16.96 9.80
N PHE A 376 29.78 18.10 9.77
CA PHE A 376 29.06 18.56 8.59
C PHE A 376 29.99 18.86 7.41
N THR A 377 31.25 19.23 7.65
CA THR A 377 32.24 19.48 6.57
C THR A 377 32.41 18.31 5.59
N LYS A 378 32.11 17.08 6.04
CA LYS A 378 32.22 15.86 5.22
C LYS A 378 30.94 15.52 4.46
N ILE A 379 29.79 16.03 4.89
CA ILE A 379 28.47 15.62 4.39
C ILE A 379 27.68 16.76 3.75
N THR A 380 28.20 17.99 3.76
CA THR A 380 27.62 19.14 3.03
C THR A 380 28.40 19.48 1.76
N SER A 381 27.71 20.03 0.77
CA SER A 381 28.26 20.57 -0.49
C SER A 381 27.32 21.61 -1.13
N GLU A 382 27.73 22.13 -2.30
CA GLU A 382 26.91 23.03 -3.13
C GLU A 382 25.58 22.40 -3.60
N VAL A 383 25.48 21.06 -3.60
CA VAL A 383 24.29 20.32 -4.03
C VAL A 383 23.46 19.76 -2.87
N THR A 384 23.70 20.26 -1.66
CA THR A 384 22.95 19.89 -0.44
C THR A 384 22.55 21.14 0.34
N PHE A 385 21.55 21.03 1.21
CA PHE A 385 21.26 22.03 2.24
C PHE A 385 20.90 21.36 3.56
N CYS A 386 20.99 22.12 4.66
CA CYS A 386 20.66 21.61 5.99
C CYS A 386 19.32 22.14 6.49
N GLY A 387 18.63 21.35 7.31
CA GLY A 387 17.42 21.80 8.00
C GLY A 387 17.20 21.07 9.32
N GLY A 388 16.40 21.68 10.20
CA GLY A 388 15.99 21.09 11.47
C GLY A 388 16.02 22.06 12.65
N TRP A 389 15.29 21.72 13.72
CA TRP A 389 15.19 22.53 14.93
C TRP A 389 16.31 22.30 15.95
N ARG A 390 16.95 21.11 15.90
CA ARG A 390 18.00 20.69 16.86
C ARG A 390 17.55 20.73 18.33
N ASN A 391 16.26 20.56 18.57
CA ASN A 391 15.65 20.53 19.90
C ASN A 391 15.50 19.11 20.45
N GLY A 392 15.91 18.09 19.68
CA GLY A 392 15.83 16.69 20.09
C GLY A 392 14.42 16.09 19.99
N THR A 393 13.43 16.82 19.46
CA THR A 393 12.03 16.38 19.52
C THR A 393 11.50 15.83 18.20
N GLU A 394 11.97 16.34 17.07
CA GLU A 394 11.37 16.03 15.77
C GLU A 394 12.39 16.10 14.62
N GLY A 395 12.22 15.22 13.64
CA GLY A 395 13.03 15.18 12.44
C GLY A 395 12.98 13.82 11.72
N PRO A 396 13.42 13.77 10.45
CA PRO A 396 13.57 12.53 9.70
C PRO A 396 14.50 11.55 10.41
N CYS A 397 14.18 10.27 10.28
CA CYS A 397 14.97 9.20 10.83
C CYS A 397 15.13 8.02 9.85
N ASN A 398 15.79 6.95 10.30
CA ASN A 398 16.04 5.75 9.52
C ASN A 398 14.74 5.23 8.89
N GLY A 399 14.67 5.20 7.56
CA GLY A 399 13.48 4.86 6.78
C GLY A 399 12.79 6.04 6.09
N ASP A 400 13.04 7.28 6.52
CA ASP A 400 12.57 8.50 5.83
C ASP A 400 13.48 8.92 4.68
N SER A 401 14.68 8.34 4.60
CA SER A 401 15.62 8.52 3.48
C SER A 401 14.91 8.41 2.13
N GLY A 402 15.27 9.28 1.20
CA GLY A 402 14.63 9.36 -0.11
C GLY A 402 13.27 10.07 -0.14
N GLY A 403 12.66 10.31 1.02
CA GLY A 403 11.40 11.03 1.15
C GLY A 403 11.48 12.51 0.73
N PRO A 404 10.31 13.13 0.45
CA PRO A 404 10.22 14.52 0.00
C PRO A 404 10.56 15.52 1.10
N PHE A 405 11.28 16.59 0.75
CA PHE A 405 11.26 17.87 1.48
C PHE A 405 10.63 18.94 0.59
N VAL A 406 9.39 19.31 0.89
CA VAL A 406 8.52 20.14 0.04
C VAL A 406 8.22 21.49 0.70
N PHE A 407 7.94 22.48 -0.15
CA PHE A 407 7.43 23.78 0.26
C PHE A 407 6.07 24.01 -0.38
N GLU A 408 5.12 24.55 0.39
CA GLU A 408 3.89 25.08 -0.18
C GLU A 408 4.18 26.41 -0.89
N ARG A 409 3.80 26.49 -2.17
CA ARG A 409 4.03 27.66 -3.02
C ARG A 409 2.82 27.89 -3.92
N ASN A 410 2.17 29.05 -3.79
CA ASN A 410 0.99 29.39 -4.58
C ASN A 410 -0.10 28.30 -4.54
N GLY A 411 -0.28 27.66 -3.38
CA GLY A 411 -1.24 26.57 -3.19
C GLY A 411 -0.78 25.19 -3.69
N ASN A 412 0.46 25.08 -4.21
CA ASN A 412 1.03 23.82 -4.69
C ASN A 412 2.29 23.42 -3.92
N TRP A 413 2.36 22.16 -3.49
CA TRP A 413 3.52 21.56 -2.85
C TRP A 413 4.62 21.26 -3.87
N THR A 414 5.79 21.86 -3.65
CA THR A 414 6.93 21.82 -4.56
C THR A 414 8.13 21.15 -3.91
N LEU A 415 8.66 20.11 -4.54
CA LEU A 415 9.81 19.34 -4.10
C LEU A 415 11.11 20.13 -4.26
N ARG A 416 11.78 20.45 -3.14
CA ARG A 416 13.09 21.13 -3.13
C ARG A 416 14.21 20.25 -2.60
N GLY A 417 13.92 19.33 -1.68
CA GLY A 417 14.92 18.46 -1.10
C GLY A 417 14.52 16.99 -1.11
N VAL A 418 15.52 16.13 -1.02
CA VAL A 418 15.37 14.70 -0.74
C VAL A 418 16.09 14.40 0.56
N VAL A 419 15.44 13.69 1.50
CA VAL A 419 16.06 13.28 2.77
C VAL A 419 17.28 12.39 2.45
N SER A 420 18.50 12.84 2.80
CA SER A 420 19.73 12.10 2.49
C SER A 420 20.37 11.50 3.74
N THR A 421 20.84 12.34 4.67
CA THR A 421 21.60 11.86 5.83
C THR A 421 21.57 12.83 7.00
N SER A 422 22.09 12.40 8.15
CA SER A 422 22.36 13.24 9.32
C SER A 422 23.67 12.78 9.98
N LEU A 423 24.19 13.58 10.90
CA LEU A 423 25.28 13.10 11.75
C LEU A 423 24.77 12.03 12.72
N SER A 424 25.52 10.94 12.87
CA SER A 424 25.33 9.94 13.92
C SER A 424 26.40 10.16 14.99
N THR A 425 26.01 10.16 16.26
CA THR A 425 26.91 10.54 17.38
C THR A 425 27.28 9.39 18.31
N ASP A 426 26.66 8.22 18.22
CA ASP A 426 26.81 7.20 19.27
C ASP A 426 26.89 5.74 18.76
N GLY A 427 26.89 5.51 17.45
CA GLY A 427 26.87 4.15 16.90
C GLY A 427 25.60 3.36 17.26
N SER A 428 24.62 4.00 17.89
CA SER A 428 23.27 3.47 18.02
C SER A 428 22.57 3.63 16.67
N ASN A 429 21.69 2.69 16.31
CA ASN A 429 20.83 2.82 15.13
C ASN A 429 19.69 3.84 15.35
N THR A 430 19.92 4.88 16.16
CA THR A 430 18.97 5.96 16.46
C THR A 430 19.41 7.26 15.81
N CYS A 431 18.45 8.12 15.49
CA CYS A 431 18.71 9.36 14.78
C CYS A 431 18.95 10.49 15.78
N ASN A 432 20.02 11.26 15.57
CA ASN A 432 20.34 12.37 16.45
C ASN A 432 19.53 13.62 16.06
N LEU A 433 18.38 13.78 16.70
CA LEU A 433 17.49 14.94 16.51
C LEU A 433 18.02 16.25 17.12
N ASN A 434 19.21 16.24 17.75
CA ASN A 434 19.93 17.45 18.18
C ASN A 434 20.88 17.99 17.10
N GLU A 435 20.99 17.31 15.97
CA GLU A 435 21.77 17.73 14.81
C GLU A 435 20.86 18.07 13.63
N TYR A 436 21.39 18.83 12.67
CA TYR A 436 20.68 19.08 11.43
C TYR A 436 20.62 17.82 10.55
N VAL A 437 19.58 17.76 9.72
CA VAL A 437 19.47 16.81 8.62
C VAL A 437 19.96 17.46 7.35
N VAL A 438 20.70 16.71 6.54
CA VAL A 438 21.18 17.10 5.22
C VAL A 438 20.23 16.55 4.17
N PHE A 439 19.76 17.44 3.30
CA PHE A 439 18.93 17.13 2.15
C PHE A 439 19.72 17.31 0.87
N THR A 440 19.51 16.44 -0.11
CA THR A 440 19.99 16.66 -1.48
C THR A 440 19.15 17.75 -2.14
N ASP A 441 19.78 18.78 -2.69
CA ASP A 441 19.10 19.94 -3.29
C ASP A 441 18.58 19.62 -4.70
N VAL A 442 17.29 19.31 -4.82
CA VAL A 442 16.64 18.88 -6.07
C VAL A 442 16.77 19.93 -7.17
N ALA A 443 16.78 21.22 -6.83
CA ALA A 443 16.91 22.29 -7.82
C ALA A 443 18.24 22.22 -8.59
N LYS A 444 19.30 21.70 -7.96
CA LYS A 444 20.62 21.50 -8.57
C LYS A 444 20.65 20.34 -9.57
N PHE A 445 19.64 19.47 -9.54
CA PHE A 445 19.53 18.28 -10.39
C PHE A 445 18.38 18.34 -11.38
N ARG A 446 17.63 19.45 -11.44
CA ARG A 446 16.44 19.59 -12.30
C ARG A 446 16.68 19.13 -13.73
N ASN A 447 17.71 19.66 -14.40
CA ASN A 447 18.01 19.32 -15.79
C ASN A 447 18.28 17.82 -15.99
N TRP A 448 18.95 17.18 -15.02
CA TRP A 448 19.20 15.75 -15.06
C TRP A 448 17.91 14.96 -14.83
N ILE A 449 17.08 15.36 -13.86
CA ILE A 449 15.77 14.73 -13.60
C ILE A 449 14.87 14.80 -14.83
N THR A 450 14.74 15.98 -15.44
CA THR A 450 13.88 16.20 -16.60
C THR A 450 14.40 15.51 -17.86
N SER A 451 15.68 15.11 -17.91
CA SER A 451 16.22 14.36 -19.05
C SER A 451 15.63 12.95 -19.21
N PHE A 452 14.93 12.45 -18.17
CA PHE A 452 14.19 11.18 -18.21
C PHE A 452 12.70 11.37 -18.58
N SER A 453 12.25 12.59 -18.85
CA SER A 453 10.88 12.88 -19.22
C SER A 453 10.76 13.25 -20.70
N ASP A 454 9.74 12.71 -21.35
CA ASP A 454 9.29 13.15 -22.67
C ASP A 454 8.29 14.32 -22.58
N GLU A 455 7.91 14.74 -21.36
CA GLU A 455 6.91 15.76 -21.06
C GLU A 455 7.53 16.96 -20.29
N THR A 456 6.88 18.11 -20.33
CA THR A 456 7.22 19.23 -19.43
C THR A 456 6.70 18.92 -18.03
N ILE A 457 7.62 18.57 -17.12
CA ILE A 457 7.37 18.36 -15.68
C ILE A 457 7.31 19.69 -14.92
#